data_AF-A0A9E6XWT3-F1
#
_entry.id   AF-A0A9E6XWT3-F1
#
_cell.length_a   1.000
_cell.length_b   1.000
_cell.length_c   1.000
_cell.angle_alpha   90.00
_cell.angle_beta   90.00
_cell.angle_gamma   90.00
#
_symmetry.space_group_name_H-M   'P 1'
#
loop_
_entity.id
_entity.type
_entity.pdbx_description
1 polymer ?
#
loop_
_entity_poly.entity_id
_entity_poly.type
_entity_poly.pdbx_seq_one_letter_code
_entity_poly.pdbx_strand_id
1 'polypeptide(L)'
;MAAGIASPAGDVPRPWHRIQGTHDATTMWYAVMRRREKGVFIGSLVFRHSPHHALLVERGWQDVAVEQIGVDAPAPGEDDQAQAM
;
A
#
# COMPACT_ATOMS: atom_id res chain seq x y z
N MET A 1 25.69 4.10 -41.07
CA MET A 1 25.58 4.29 -39.60
C MET A 1 24.63 3.22 -39.09
N ALA A 2 25.16 2.18 -38.45
CA ALA A 2 24.35 1.11 -37.87
C ALA A 2 24.18 1.40 -36.37
N ALA A 3 22.94 1.48 -35.91
CA ALA A 3 22.62 1.67 -34.50
C ALA A 3 23.14 0.48 -33.68
N GLY A 4 23.87 0.77 -32.61
CA GLY A 4 24.44 -0.23 -31.70
C GLY A 4 23.35 -1.04 -31.03
N ILE A 5 23.28 -2.32 -31.36
CA ILE A 5 22.46 -3.30 -30.66
C ILE A 5 23.41 -4.05 -29.73
N ALA A 6 23.20 -3.94 -28.42
CA ALA A 6 23.96 -4.69 -27.44
C ALA A 6 23.54 -6.18 -27.47
N SER A 7 24.52 -7.08 -27.40
CA SER A 7 24.30 -8.53 -27.33
C SER A 7 23.44 -8.94 -26.14
N PRO A 8 22.61 -9.99 -26.25
CA PRO A 8 21.65 -10.43 -25.22
C PRO A 8 22.28 -11.13 -24.00
N ALA A 9 23.60 -11.01 -23.80
CA ALA A 9 24.33 -11.70 -22.74
C ALA A 9 25.20 -10.72 -21.97
N GLY A 10 24.60 -10.13 -20.93
CA GLY A 10 25.25 -9.25 -19.98
C GLY A 10 24.18 -8.43 -19.30
N ASP A 11 23.92 -8.71 -18.02
CA ASP A 11 23.08 -7.86 -17.17
C ASP A 11 23.67 -6.45 -17.18
N VAL A 12 23.14 -5.60 -18.05
CA VAL A 12 23.47 -4.18 -18.04
C VAL A 12 22.97 -3.70 -16.68
N PRO A 13 23.84 -3.19 -15.78
CA PRO A 13 23.37 -2.65 -14.53
C PRO A 13 22.36 -1.57 -14.87
N ARG A 14 21.12 -1.76 -14.44
CA ARG A 14 20.02 -0.84 -14.73
C ARG A 14 20.52 0.57 -14.38
N PRO A 15 20.50 1.53 -15.33
CA PRO A 15 21.14 2.84 -15.13
C PRO A 15 20.46 3.65 -14.02
N TRP A 16 19.29 3.19 -13.57
CA TRP A 16 18.66 3.66 -12.35
C TRP A 16 19.08 2.78 -11.17
N HIS A 17 19.58 3.41 -10.10
CA HIS A 17 19.54 2.78 -8.79
C HIS A 17 18.09 2.44 -8.47
N ARG A 18 17.81 1.18 -8.12
CA ARG A 18 16.51 0.82 -7.53
C ARG A 18 16.38 1.63 -6.25
N ILE A 19 15.45 2.58 -6.22
CA ILE A 19 15.09 3.28 -4.99
C ILE A 19 14.42 2.24 -4.09
N GLN A 20 15.24 1.53 -3.32
CA GLN A 20 14.80 0.85 -2.12
C GLN A 20 14.61 1.96 -1.10
N GLY A 21 13.47 2.67 -1.19
CA GLY A 21 12.99 3.38 -0.02
C GLY A 21 12.85 2.34 1.09
N THR A 22 13.23 2.71 2.32
CA THR A 22 12.69 2.00 3.49
C THR A 22 11.18 1.80 3.25
N HIS A 23 10.58 0.70 3.69
CA HIS A 23 9.12 0.51 3.57
C HIS A 23 8.32 1.76 4.05
N ASP A 24 8.98 2.59 4.86
CA ASP A 24 8.58 3.91 5.34
C ASP A 24 8.53 5.06 4.29
N ALA A 25 9.33 5.03 3.21
CA ALA A 25 9.33 6.10 2.21
C ALA A 25 8.04 6.11 1.34
N THR A 26 7.40 4.96 1.15
CA THR A 26 6.06 4.88 0.53
C THR A 26 4.97 5.36 1.48
N THR A 27 5.11 5.15 2.80
CA THR A 27 4.15 5.67 3.78
C THR A 27 4.31 7.16 4.04
N MET A 28 5.46 7.76 3.69
CA MET A 28 5.65 9.21 3.75
C MET A 28 4.68 9.97 2.83
N TRP A 29 4.37 9.42 1.65
CA TRP A 29 3.52 10.07 0.65
C TRP A 29 2.14 9.45 0.51
N TYR A 30 1.97 8.17 0.84
CA TYR A 30 0.69 7.49 0.72
C TYR A 30 0.11 7.12 2.08
N ALA A 31 -1.22 7.26 2.18
CA ALA A 31 -2.04 6.79 3.27
C ALA A 31 -2.85 5.58 2.81
N VAL A 32 -2.74 4.48 3.54
CA VAL A 32 -3.72 3.39 3.48
C VAL A 32 -4.88 3.81 4.36
N MET A 33 -6.06 3.93 3.77
CA MET A 33 -7.28 4.28 4.47
C MET A 33 -8.25 3.11 4.47
N ARG A 34 -9.05 2.98 5.53
CA ARG A 34 -10.13 2.01 5.62
C ARG A 34 -11.45 2.65 6.05
N ARG A 35 -12.56 2.05 5.65
CA ARG A 35 -13.90 2.36 6.17
C ARG A 35 -14.66 1.06 6.41
N ARG A 36 -15.43 1.00 7.50
CA ARG A 36 -16.29 -0.16 7.81
C ARG A 36 -17.63 0.02 7.12
N GLU A 37 -17.98 -0.92 6.25
CA GLU A 37 -19.22 -0.96 5.49
C GLU A 37 -19.88 -2.32 5.73
N LYS A 38 -21.12 -2.34 6.26
CA LYS A 38 -21.89 -3.58 6.48
C LYS A 38 -21.11 -4.71 7.18
N GLY A 39 -20.26 -4.36 8.15
CA GLY A 39 -19.45 -5.31 8.91
C GLY A 39 -18.11 -5.70 8.27
N VAL A 40 -17.83 -5.30 7.02
CA VAL A 40 -16.53 -5.53 6.36
C VAL A 40 -15.73 -4.24 6.24
N PHE A 41 -14.40 -4.35 6.19
CA PHE A 41 -13.55 -3.20 5.88
C PHE A 41 -13.30 -3.11 4.38
N ILE A 42 -13.52 -1.92 3.81
CA ILE A 42 -13.03 -1.55 2.49
C ILE A 42 -11.77 -0.69 2.64
N GLY A 43 -10.79 -0.93 1.77
CA GLY A 43 -9.50 -0.23 1.78
C GLY A 43 -9.32 0.68 0.56
N SER A 44 -8.55 1.75 0.72
CA SER A 44 -8.11 2.64 -0.35
C SER A 44 -6.68 3.11 -0.11
N LEU A 45 -5.93 3.37 -1.18
CA LEU A 45 -4.59 3.98 -1.13
C LEU A 45 -4.67 5.38 -1.74
N VAL A 46 -4.29 6.39 -0.99
CA VAL A 46 -4.35 7.80 -1.43
C VAL A 46 -3.09 8.56 -1.08
N PHE A 47 -2.83 9.69 -1.75
CA PHE A 47 -1.76 10.59 -1.36
C PHE A 47 -2.09 11.34 -0.06
N ARG A 48 -1.15 11.35 0.88
CA ARG A 48 -1.19 12.16 2.10
C ARG A 48 -1.17 13.65 1.74
N HIS A 49 -1.78 14.46 2.61
CA HIS A 49 -1.85 15.92 2.46
C HIS A 49 -2.49 16.38 1.13
N SER A 50 -3.31 15.52 0.52
CA SER A 50 -4.10 15.87 -0.67
C SER A 50 -5.54 16.24 -0.27
N PRO A 51 -6.24 17.06 -1.09
CA PRO A 51 -7.66 17.34 -0.87
C PRO A 51 -8.52 16.06 -0.83
N HIS A 52 -8.11 15.02 -1.55
CA HIS A 52 -8.81 13.74 -1.58
C HIS A 52 -8.70 12.99 -0.24
N HIS A 53 -7.54 13.03 0.42
CA HIS A 53 -7.37 12.47 1.77
C HIS A 53 -8.28 13.16 2.78
N ALA A 54 -8.30 14.51 2.79
CA ALA A 54 -9.19 15.28 3.68
C ALA A 54 -10.67 14.94 3.46
N LEU A 55 -11.10 14.86 2.20
CA LEU A 55 -12.47 14.47 1.86
C LEU A 55 -12.84 13.07 2.38
N LEU A 56 -11.91 12.12 2.33
CA LEU A 56 -12.16 10.77 2.83
C LEU A 56 -12.27 10.76 4.36
N VAL A 57 -11.41 11.51 5.07
CA VAL A 57 -11.50 11.69 6.52
C VAL A 57 -12.86 12.26 6.92
N GLU A 58 -13.31 13.34 6.24
CA GLU A 58 -14.64 13.94 6.46
C GLU A 58 -15.79 12.95 6.23
N ARG A 59 -15.62 12.00 5.30
CA ARG A 59 -16.58 10.93 5.00
C ARG A 59 -16.48 9.72 5.93
N GLY A 60 -15.67 9.81 6.98
CA GLY A 60 -15.51 8.77 8.00
C GLY A 60 -14.54 7.65 7.63
N TRP A 61 -13.64 7.89 6.67
CA TRP A 61 -12.50 6.99 6.45
C TRP A 61 -11.41 7.25 7.49
N GLN A 62 -10.68 6.19 7.85
CA GLN A 62 -9.65 6.21 8.87
C GLN A 62 -8.30 5.83 8.27
N ASP A 63 -7.24 6.54 8.65
CA ASP A 63 -5.88 6.15 8.33
C ASP A 63 -5.51 4.85 9.07
N VAL A 64 -4.90 3.92 8.36
CA VAL A 64 -4.30 2.72 8.93
C VAL A 64 -2.87 3.05 9.32
N ALA A 65 -2.53 2.80 10.58
CA ALA A 65 -1.17 2.98 11.09
C ALA A 65 -0.21 2.04 10.34
N VAL A 66 1.02 2.48 10.10
CA VAL A 66 1.98 1.74 9.25
C VAL A 66 2.26 0.36 9.82
N GLU A 67 2.31 0.25 11.13
CA GLU A 67 2.56 -0.96 11.90
C GLU A 67 1.43 -2.00 11.74
N GLN A 68 0.26 -1.58 11.25
CA GLN A 68 -0.90 -2.43 11.00
C GLN A 68 -1.03 -2.85 9.54
N ILE A 69 -0.19 -2.32 8.65
CA ILE A 69 -0.24 -2.64 7.22
C ILE A 69 0.52 -3.94 6.96
N GLY A 70 -0.16 -4.92 6.36
CA GLY A 70 0.45 -6.20 5.99
C GLY A 70 0.71 -7.15 7.16
N VAL A 71 0.25 -6.81 8.38
CA VAL A 71 0.16 -7.78 9.47
C VAL A 71 -0.90 -8.79 9.07
N ASP A 72 -0.54 -10.08 9.12
CA ASP A 72 -1.34 -11.21 8.67
C ASP A 72 -2.82 -11.03 9.04
N ALA A 73 -3.65 -10.80 8.03
CA ALA A 73 -5.09 -10.91 8.21
C ALA A 73 -5.36 -12.39 8.52
N PRO A 74 -6.09 -12.72 9.59
CA PRO A 74 -6.57 -14.08 9.77
C PRO A 74 -7.36 -14.47 8.52
N ALA A 75 -7.27 -15.75 8.13
CA ALA A 75 -7.97 -16.23 6.95
C ALA A 75 -9.46 -15.83 7.07
N PRO A 76 -10.11 -15.42 5.97
CA PRO A 76 -11.50 -14.97 6.03
C PRO A 76 -12.38 -16.04 6.71
N GLY A 77 -12.81 -15.79 7.95
CA GLY A 77 -13.63 -16.71 8.76
C GLY A 77 -13.24 -16.93 10.23
N GLU A 78 -12.13 -16.38 10.74
CA GLU A 78 -11.69 -16.64 12.13
C GLU A 78 -12.31 -15.71 13.20
N ASP A 79 -12.73 -14.49 12.82
CA ASP A 79 -13.29 -13.52 13.77
C ASP A 79 -14.67 -13.93 14.34
N ASP A 80 -15.38 -14.85 13.67
CA ASP A 80 -16.73 -15.29 14.09
C ASP A 80 -16.69 -16.36 15.20
N GLN A 81 -15.54 -17.05 15.39
CA GLN A 81 -15.41 -18.14 16.36
C GLN A 81 -14.90 -17.69 17.74
N ALA A 82 -14.19 -16.56 17.82
CA ALA A 82 -13.66 -16.05 19.08
C ALA A 82 -14.71 -15.31 19.94
N GLN A 83 -15.86 -14.95 19.36
CA GLN A 83 -16.93 -14.23 20.06
C GLN A 83 -18.05 -15.16 20.59
N ALA A 84 -17.92 -16.47 20.37
CA ALA A 84 -18.89 -17.50 20.76
C ALA A 84 -18.41 -18.44 21.89
N MET A 85 -17.32 -18.09 22.59
CA MET A 85 -16.84 -18.80 23.79
C MET A 85 -16.78 -17.88 25.01
#